data_AF-A0A5C6Z0B7-F1
#
_entry.id   AF-A0A5C6Z0B7-F1
#
_cell.length_a   1.000
_cell.length_b   1.000
_cell.length_c   1.000
_cell.angle_alpha   90.00
_cell.angle_beta   90.00
_cell.angle_gamma   90.00
#
_symmetry.space_group_name_H-M   'P 1'
#
loop_
_entity.id
_entity.type
_entity.pdbx_description
1 polymer ?
#
loop_
_entity_poly.entity_id
_entity_poly.type
_entity_poly.pdbx_seq_one_letter_code
_entity_poly.pdbx_strand_id
1 'polypeptide(L)'
;MKINLDFKEKLKYYKVTLIFIFIGVWCLTSEIENFNFEISEIGTLGKIGVTFITIGMLNLIYLHRNLYYLKSQFKIEKDEFKNRLLKTAEENEWGINEINSNYYILKTNRYDKFERNDILKKNYCERIYIKIDNPLIYFKSVNDFDSDIAIRISNGENKLNEKLIRNILMPAANNGSYEKH
;
A
#
# COMPACT_ATOMS: atom_id res chain seq x y z
N MET A 1 2.54 15.05 -1.33
CA MET A 1 2.83 14.36 -2.60
C MET A 1 2.09 13.03 -2.62
N LYS A 2 1.59 12.58 -3.76
CA LYS A 2 0.83 11.32 -3.92
C LYS A 2 1.55 10.41 -4.93
N ILE A 3 1.55 9.10 -4.71
CA ILE A 3 2.02 8.12 -5.70
C ILE A 3 1.11 8.23 -6.93
N ASN A 4 1.72 8.41 -8.10
CA ASN A 4 0.99 8.37 -9.36
C ASN A 4 0.98 6.94 -9.90
N LEU A 5 -0.18 6.31 -9.87
CA LEU A 5 -0.41 4.99 -10.43
C LEU A 5 -0.86 5.11 -11.88
N ASP A 6 -0.40 4.21 -12.73
CA ASP A 6 -0.94 4.10 -14.09
C ASP A 6 -2.40 3.60 -14.08
N PHE A 7 -3.04 3.59 -15.24
CA PHE A 7 -4.43 3.16 -15.34
C PHE A 7 -4.65 1.69 -14.92
N LYS A 8 -3.75 0.78 -15.32
CA LYS A 8 -3.85 -0.65 -14.98
C LYS A 8 -3.64 -0.87 -13.48
N GLU A 9 -2.68 -0.16 -12.88
CA GLU A 9 -2.40 -0.17 -11.45
C GLU A 9 -3.56 0.38 -10.65
N LYS A 10 -4.21 1.47 -11.11
CA LYS A 10 -5.44 2.00 -10.48
C LYS A 10 -6.55 0.96 -10.44
N LEU A 11 -6.80 0.27 -11.56
CA LEU A 11 -7.82 -0.78 -11.62
C LEU A 11 -7.53 -1.90 -10.62
N LYS A 12 -6.27 -2.37 -10.57
CA LYS A 12 -5.86 -3.41 -9.62
C LYS A 12 -5.94 -2.94 -8.16
N TYR A 13 -5.55 -1.71 -7.88
CA TYR A 13 -5.55 -1.13 -6.54
C TYR A 13 -6.97 -0.94 -5.99
N TYR A 14 -7.90 -0.47 -6.83
CA TYR A 14 -9.28 -0.18 -6.43
C TYR A 14 -10.26 -1.32 -6.71
N LYS A 15 -9.80 -2.52 -7.10
CA LYS A 15 -10.66 -3.64 -7.53
C LYS A 15 -11.78 -3.99 -6.55
N VAL A 16 -11.49 -4.02 -5.24
CA VAL A 16 -12.50 -4.33 -4.20
C VAL A 16 -13.55 -3.23 -4.09
N THR A 17 -13.12 -1.97 -4.15
CA THR A 17 -14.04 -0.82 -4.19
C THR A 17 -14.94 -0.88 -5.41
N LEU A 18 -14.39 -1.19 -6.58
CA LEU A 18 -15.16 -1.31 -7.82
C LEU A 18 -16.21 -2.42 -7.72
N ILE A 19 -15.85 -3.57 -7.14
CA ILE A 19 -16.80 -4.69 -6.89
C ILE A 19 -17.95 -4.25 -5.99
N PHE A 20 -17.66 -3.56 -4.87
CA PHE A 20 -18.73 -3.09 -3.97
C PHE A 20 -19.64 -2.06 -4.62
N ILE A 21 -19.08 -1.11 -5.37
CA ILE A 21 -19.90 -0.13 -6.11
C ILE A 21 -20.75 -0.85 -7.17
N PHE A 22 -20.19 -1.81 -7.90
CA PHE A 22 -20.91 -2.56 -8.92
C PHE A 22 -22.09 -3.35 -8.33
N ILE A 23 -21.86 -4.12 -7.26
CA ILE A 23 -22.93 -4.85 -6.55
C ILE A 23 -24.00 -3.86 -6.07
N GLY A 24 -23.57 -2.73 -5.51
CA GLY A 24 -24.48 -1.73 -5.00
C GLY A 24 -25.38 -1.09 -6.07
N VAL A 25 -24.80 -0.73 -7.21
CA VAL A 25 -25.54 -0.20 -8.37
C VAL A 25 -26.50 -1.26 -8.92
N TRP A 26 -26.03 -2.51 -9.07
CA TRP A 26 -26.86 -3.61 -9.56
C TRP A 26 -28.10 -3.85 -8.70
N CYS A 27 -27.95 -3.81 -7.37
CA CYS A 27 -29.07 -3.94 -6.45
C CYS A 27 -30.09 -2.79 -6.61
N LEU A 28 -29.62 -1.55 -6.75
CA LEU A 28 -30.49 -0.39 -6.94
C LEU A 28 -31.22 -0.44 -8.29
N THR A 29 -30.52 -0.75 -9.38
CA THR A 29 -31.15 -0.87 -10.71
C THR A 29 -32.18 -1.99 -10.75
N SER A 30 -31.87 -3.13 -10.14
CA SER A 30 -32.79 -4.26 -10.07
C SER A 30 -34.07 -3.94 -9.27
N GLU A 31 -33.97 -3.10 -8.23
CA GLU A 31 -35.16 -2.69 -7.47
C GLU A 31 -36.02 -1.69 -8.26
N ILE A 32 -35.38 -0.75 -8.96
CA ILE A 32 -36.06 0.22 -9.84
C ILE A 32 -36.82 -0.48 -10.98
N GLU A 33 -36.23 -1.50 -11.60
CA GLU A 33 -36.86 -2.24 -12.69
C GLU A 33 -38.08 -3.07 -12.25
N ASN A 34 -38.16 -3.43 -10.97
CA ASN A 34 -39.20 -4.31 -10.43
C ASN A 34 -40.36 -3.58 -9.72
N PHE A 35 -40.28 -2.27 -9.48
CA PHE A 35 -41.32 -1.52 -8.76
C PHE A 35 -41.84 -0.32 -9.55
N ASN A 36 -43.18 -0.25 -9.71
CA ASN A 36 -43.88 1.00 -9.98
C ASN A 36 -43.66 1.94 -8.79
N PHE A 37 -42.97 3.06 -9.02
CA PHE A 37 -42.52 4.04 -8.03
C PHE A 37 -43.63 4.54 -7.07
N GLU A 38 -43.81 3.88 -5.93
CA GLU A 38 -44.24 4.56 -4.69
C GLU A 38 -42.96 4.92 -3.92
N ILE A 39 -42.53 6.18 -4.10
CA ILE A 39 -41.25 6.77 -3.64
C ILE A 39 -41.02 6.67 -2.11
N SER A 40 -42.02 6.23 -1.32
CA SER A 40 -41.97 6.34 0.13
C SER A 40 -41.10 5.30 0.84
N GLU A 41 -40.81 4.14 0.24
CA GLU A 41 -40.03 3.09 0.94
C GLU A 41 -38.99 2.40 0.05
N ILE A 42 -37.70 2.59 0.38
CA ILE A 42 -36.60 1.80 -0.19
C ILE A 42 -36.74 0.36 0.33
N GLY A 43 -36.90 -0.59 -0.59
CA GLY A 43 -37.02 -2.00 -0.26
C GLY A 43 -35.69 -2.62 0.23
N THR A 44 -35.74 -3.91 0.56
CA THR A 44 -34.59 -4.64 1.11
C THR A 44 -33.40 -4.63 0.16
N LEU A 45 -33.64 -4.70 -1.15
CA LEU A 45 -32.57 -4.75 -2.15
C LEU A 45 -31.86 -3.39 -2.27
N GLY A 46 -32.61 -2.28 -2.20
CA GLY A 46 -32.02 -0.94 -2.18
C GLY A 46 -31.25 -0.64 -0.91
N LYS A 47 -31.71 -1.13 0.25
CA LYS A 47 -30.93 -1.03 1.51
C LYS A 47 -29.58 -1.75 1.39
N ILE A 48 -29.57 -2.94 0.79
CA ILE A 48 -28.33 -3.67 0.47
C ILE A 48 -27.47 -2.85 -0.50
N GLY A 49 -28.08 -2.33 -1.57
CA GLY A 49 -27.41 -1.51 -2.56
C GLY A 49 -26.69 -0.30 -1.96
N VAL A 50 -27.40 0.50 -1.17
CA VAL A 50 -26.86 1.66 -0.45
C VAL A 50 -25.74 1.24 0.51
N THR A 51 -25.88 0.11 1.20
CA THR A 51 -24.85 -0.40 2.12
C THR A 51 -23.55 -0.70 1.37
N PHE A 52 -23.64 -1.43 0.26
CA PHE A 52 -22.47 -1.78 -0.56
C PHE A 52 -21.81 -0.54 -1.17
N ILE A 53 -22.58 0.42 -1.67
CA ILE A 53 -22.05 1.70 -2.16
C ILE A 53 -21.32 2.43 -1.03
N THR A 54 -21.92 2.51 0.16
CA THR A 54 -21.33 3.19 1.32
C THR A 54 -20.00 2.55 1.70
N ILE A 55 -19.95 1.22 1.83
CA ILE A 55 -18.71 0.48 2.11
C ILE A 55 -17.67 0.72 1.01
N GLY A 56 -18.08 0.67 -0.26
CA GLY A 56 -17.22 0.95 -1.41
C GLY A 56 -16.60 2.35 -1.36
N MET A 57 -17.39 3.37 -1.04
CA MET A 57 -16.96 4.77 -0.91
C MET A 57 -16.01 4.97 0.27
N LEU A 58 -16.31 4.38 1.44
CA LEU A 58 -15.39 4.41 2.59
C LEU A 58 -14.04 3.78 2.25
N ASN A 59 -14.06 2.62 1.57
CA ASN A 59 -12.84 1.96 1.13
C ASN A 59 -12.09 2.78 0.06
N LEU A 60 -12.80 3.45 -0.85
CA LEU A 60 -12.20 4.35 -1.85
C LEU A 60 -11.42 5.48 -1.16
N ILE A 61 -12.04 6.12 -0.17
CA ILE A 61 -11.43 7.21 0.59
C ILE A 61 -10.19 6.71 1.34
N TYR A 62 -10.30 5.55 1.99
CA TYR A 62 -9.17 4.92 2.69
C TYR A 62 -8.00 4.65 1.75
N LEU A 63 -8.23 3.96 0.63
CA LEU A 63 -7.21 3.64 -0.36
C LEU A 63 -6.62 4.91 -1.00
N HIS A 64 -7.45 5.91 -1.31
CA HIS A 64 -6.98 7.17 -1.84
C HIS A 64 -6.04 7.90 -0.89
N ARG A 65 -6.37 7.94 0.42
CA ARG A 65 -5.50 8.52 1.45
C ARG A 65 -4.21 7.71 1.64
N ASN A 66 -4.26 6.39 1.47
CA ASN A 66 -3.09 5.55 1.63
C ASN A 66 -2.04 5.72 0.50
N LEU A 67 -2.37 6.37 -0.61
CA LEU A 67 -1.39 6.69 -1.67
C LEU A 67 -0.54 7.95 -1.40
N TYR A 68 -0.80 8.68 -0.31
CA TYR A 68 0.00 9.84 0.05
C TYR A 68 1.31 9.43 0.71
N TYR A 69 2.40 10.05 0.27
CA TYR A 69 3.72 9.81 0.84
C TYR A 69 3.79 10.24 2.31
N LEU A 70 4.49 9.45 3.12
CA LEU A 70 4.98 9.88 4.41
C LEU A 70 6.14 10.84 4.20
N LYS A 71 6.17 11.94 4.94
CA LYS A 71 7.25 12.93 4.92
C LYS A 71 8.11 12.74 6.16
N SER A 72 9.43 12.73 6.00
CA SER A 72 10.39 12.77 7.11
C SER A 72 11.57 13.67 6.75
N GLN A 73 12.34 14.09 7.76
CA GLN A 73 13.50 14.96 7.60
C GLN A 73 14.79 14.15 7.72
N PHE A 74 15.79 14.48 6.90
CA PHE A 74 17.14 13.93 7.01
C PHE A 74 17.75 14.31 8.36
N LYS A 75 18.24 13.32 9.10
CA LYS A 75 19.16 13.52 10.24
C LYS A 75 20.59 13.08 9.92
N ILE A 76 20.81 12.60 8.70
CA ILE A 76 22.07 12.09 8.16
C ILE A 76 22.27 12.64 6.74
N GLU A 77 23.48 12.53 6.20
CA GLU A 77 23.77 12.99 4.85
C GLU A 77 23.06 12.13 3.78
N LYS A 78 22.84 12.72 2.60
CA LYS A 78 22.13 12.06 1.51
C LYS A 78 22.82 10.77 1.03
N ASP A 79 24.13 10.81 0.88
CA ASP A 79 24.90 9.67 0.39
C ASP A 79 25.00 8.56 1.45
N GLU A 80 25.08 8.95 2.72
CA GLU A 80 24.99 8.00 3.84
C GLU A 80 23.63 7.29 3.86
N PHE A 81 22.53 8.03 3.68
CA PHE A 81 21.20 7.43 3.56
C PHE A 81 21.12 6.45 2.39
N LYS A 82 21.63 6.81 1.21
CA LYS A 82 21.63 5.93 0.04
C LYS A 82 22.38 4.64 0.31
N ASN A 83 23.59 4.72 0.89
CA ASN A 83 24.39 3.54 1.21
C ASN A 83 23.66 2.61 2.19
N ARG A 84 23.06 3.17 3.24
CA ARG A 84 22.26 2.39 4.20
C ARG A 84 21.00 1.81 3.55
N LEU A 85 20.36 2.54 2.65
CA LEU A 85 19.19 2.07 1.91
C LEU A 85 19.53 0.86 1.03
N LEU A 86 20.62 0.94 0.27
CA LEU A 86 21.11 -0.16 -0.56
C LEU A 86 21.44 -1.38 0.30
N LYS A 87 22.13 -1.17 1.43
CA LYS A 87 22.43 -2.25 2.38
C LYS A 87 21.17 -2.90 2.96
N THR A 88 20.20 -2.11 3.40
CA THR A 88 18.92 -2.65 3.91
C THR A 88 18.16 -3.40 2.82
N ALA A 89 18.16 -2.90 1.58
CA ALA A 89 17.54 -3.59 0.46
C ALA A 89 18.23 -4.93 0.18
N GLU A 90 19.56 -5.00 0.21
CA GLU A 90 20.33 -6.24 0.06
C GLU A 90 20.04 -7.25 1.19
N GLU A 91 20.09 -6.81 2.45
CA GLU A 91 19.81 -7.65 3.63
C GLU A 91 18.39 -8.24 3.62
N ASN A 92 17.44 -7.55 2.98
CA ASN A 92 16.05 -8.00 2.86
C ASN A 92 15.72 -8.57 1.46
N GLU A 93 16.74 -8.75 0.60
CA GLU A 93 16.60 -9.26 -0.76
C GLU A 93 15.57 -8.47 -1.60
N TRP A 94 15.52 -7.16 -1.46
CA TRP A 94 14.62 -6.31 -2.23
C TRP A 94 15.20 -5.98 -3.59
N GLY A 95 14.41 -6.19 -4.65
CA GLY A 95 14.76 -5.72 -5.99
C GLY A 95 14.70 -4.19 -6.05
N ILE A 96 15.76 -3.55 -6.54
CA ILE A 96 15.86 -2.10 -6.63
C ILE A 96 15.63 -1.66 -8.07
N ASN A 97 14.68 -0.75 -8.29
CA ASN A 97 14.51 -0.07 -9.57
C ASN A 97 14.74 1.43 -9.36
N GLU A 98 15.90 1.93 -9.79
CA GLU A 98 16.23 3.34 -9.76
C GLU A 98 15.65 4.03 -10.99
N ILE A 99 14.68 4.91 -10.77
CA ILE A 99 14.08 5.71 -11.85
C ILE A 99 14.98 6.92 -12.15
N ASN A 100 15.56 7.51 -11.11
CA ASN A 100 16.63 8.52 -11.19
C ASN A 100 17.38 8.59 -9.85
N SER A 101 18.43 9.42 -9.80
CA SER A 101 19.32 9.59 -8.64
C SER A 101 18.63 10.04 -7.33
N ASN A 102 17.36 10.44 -7.38
CA ASN A 102 16.56 10.90 -6.25
C ASN A 102 15.25 10.11 -6.10
N TYR A 103 15.01 9.08 -6.91
CA TYR A 103 13.75 8.34 -6.90
C TYR A 103 13.97 6.85 -7.13
N TYR A 104 13.63 6.08 -6.09
CA TYR A 104 13.80 4.63 -6.02
C TYR A 104 12.45 3.96 -5.85
N ILE A 105 12.26 2.83 -6.53
CA ILE A 105 11.16 1.91 -6.32
C ILE A 105 11.76 0.57 -5.91
N LEU A 106 11.62 0.21 -4.64
CA LEU A 106 12.06 -1.09 -4.12
C LEU A 106 10.90 -2.08 -4.23
N LYS A 107 11.18 -3.31 -4.65
CA LYS A 107 10.22 -4.41 -4.77
C LYS A 107 10.62 -5.49 -3.78
N THR A 108 9.78 -5.78 -2.81
CA THR A 108 10.04 -6.88 -1.87
C THR A 108 9.88 -8.22 -2.59
N ASN A 109 10.71 -9.21 -2.27
CA ASN A 109 10.64 -10.55 -2.85
C ASN A 109 9.26 -11.18 -2.72
N ARG A 110 8.86 -12.03 -3.68
CA ARG A 110 7.64 -12.84 -3.58
C ARG A 110 8.01 -14.21 -3.06
N TYR A 111 7.44 -14.66 -1.95
CA TYR A 111 7.48 -16.09 -1.67
C TYR A 111 6.66 -16.84 -2.72
N ASP A 112 7.24 -17.90 -3.24
CA ASP A 112 6.68 -18.64 -4.35
C ASP A 112 5.33 -19.29 -3.95
N LYS A 113 4.40 -19.35 -4.91
CA LYS A 113 2.98 -19.66 -4.70
C LYS A 113 2.71 -21.03 -4.04
N PHE A 114 3.72 -21.90 -3.95
CA PHE A 114 3.63 -23.29 -3.50
C PHE A 114 3.86 -23.50 -2.00
N GLU A 115 4.33 -22.50 -1.25
CA GLU A 115 4.51 -22.61 0.22
C GLU A 115 3.37 -21.96 1.03
N ARG A 116 2.17 -21.92 0.45
CA ARG A 116 0.97 -21.26 0.99
C ARG A 116 0.26 -22.00 2.13
N ASN A 117 0.96 -22.85 2.89
CA ASN A 117 0.34 -23.59 4.00
C ASN A 117 0.31 -22.83 5.32
N ASP A 118 0.92 -21.64 5.41
CA ASP A 118 0.90 -20.83 6.63
C ASP A 118 0.18 -19.50 6.41
N ILE A 119 -0.96 -19.37 7.08
CA ILE A 119 -1.72 -18.11 7.24
C ILE A 119 -0.84 -17.03 7.93
N LEU A 120 0.30 -17.42 8.52
CA LEU A 120 1.23 -16.59 9.28
C LEU A 120 2.50 -16.14 8.51
N LYS A 121 2.73 -16.60 7.27
CA LYS A 121 3.90 -16.11 6.50
C LYS A 121 3.66 -14.67 6.04
N LYS A 122 4.61 -13.79 6.40
CA LYS A 122 4.64 -12.37 5.99
C LYS A 122 4.45 -12.26 4.47
N ASN A 123 3.51 -11.44 4.04
CA ASN A 123 3.26 -11.22 2.63
C ASN A 123 4.28 -10.22 2.08
N TYR A 124 5.37 -10.74 1.53
CA TYR A 124 6.34 -9.96 0.80
C TYR A 124 5.85 -9.85 -0.65
N CYS A 125 5.23 -8.72 -0.98
CA CYS A 125 4.74 -8.35 -2.31
C CYS A 125 4.39 -6.87 -2.26
N GLU A 126 5.37 -6.02 -1.98
CA GLU A 126 5.17 -4.59 -1.79
C GLU A 126 6.14 -3.79 -2.66
N ARG A 127 5.67 -2.62 -3.09
CA ARG A 127 6.48 -1.60 -3.72
C ARG A 127 6.69 -0.46 -2.72
N ILE A 128 7.95 -0.21 -2.39
CA ILE A 128 8.37 0.89 -1.54
C ILE A 128 8.84 2.01 -2.45
N TYR A 129 8.08 3.09 -2.49
CA TYR A 129 8.42 4.29 -3.23
C TYR A 129 9.23 5.20 -2.33
N ILE A 130 10.38 5.69 -2.81
CA ILE A 130 11.27 6.56 -2.05
C ILE A 130 11.73 7.72 -2.95
N LYS A 131 11.37 8.95 -2.57
CA LYS A 131 11.86 10.18 -3.20
C LYS A 131 12.69 10.98 -2.20
N ILE A 132 13.90 11.32 -2.62
CA ILE A 132 14.88 12.09 -1.86
C ILE A 132 14.82 13.55 -2.33
N ASP A 133 14.56 14.47 -1.41
CA ASP A 133 14.44 15.91 -1.65
C ASP A 133 15.05 16.70 -0.49
N ASN A 134 16.39 16.66 -0.37
CA ASN A 134 17.15 17.15 0.79
C ASN A 134 16.69 18.56 1.23
N PRO A 135 16.31 18.79 2.51
CA PRO A 135 16.47 17.94 3.70
C PRO A 135 15.28 17.03 4.01
N LEU A 136 14.45 16.71 3.03
CA LEU A 136 13.25 15.89 3.18
C LEU A 136 13.34 14.58 2.40
N ILE A 137 12.67 13.56 2.94
CA ILE A 137 12.42 12.31 2.25
C ILE A 137 10.93 12.02 2.25
N TYR A 138 10.48 11.50 1.12
CA TYR A 138 9.12 11.05 0.92
C TYR A 138 9.15 9.56 0.66
N PHE A 139 8.47 8.76 1.48
CA PHE A 139 8.41 7.33 1.25
C PHE A 139 7.03 6.75 1.56
N LYS A 140 6.71 5.62 0.93
CA LYS A 140 5.46 4.91 1.15
C LYS A 140 5.61 3.47 0.67
N SER A 141 5.15 2.51 1.47
CA SER A 141 5.00 1.13 1.02
C SER A 141 3.54 0.89 0.64
N VAL A 142 3.32 0.27 -0.52
CA VAL A 142 2.00 -0.21 -0.94
C VAL A 142 2.12 -1.63 -1.47
N ASN A 143 1.04 -2.39 -1.37
CA ASN A 143 0.95 -3.71 -1.99
C ASN A 143 1.29 -3.64 -3.48
N ASP A 144 2.02 -4.64 -3.97
CA ASP A 144 2.36 -4.75 -5.39
C ASP A 144 1.14 -5.01 -6.26
N PHE A 145 1.29 -4.66 -7.54
CA PHE A 145 0.22 -4.72 -8.53
C PHE A 145 0.36 -5.91 -9.49
N ASP A 146 1.33 -6.82 -9.30
CA ASP A 146 1.55 -7.93 -10.25
C ASP A 146 1.00 -9.28 -9.76
N SER A 147 0.07 -9.28 -8.81
CA SER A 147 -0.78 -10.44 -8.52
C SER A 147 -2.19 -10.23 -9.04
N ASP A 148 -2.52 -10.95 -10.11
CA ASP A 148 -3.76 -10.73 -10.86
C ASP A 148 -5.02 -11.27 -10.18
N ILE A 149 -4.91 -12.13 -9.15
CA ILE A 149 -6.05 -13.01 -8.78
C ILE A 149 -6.42 -12.98 -7.28
N ALA A 150 -5.51 -12.68 -6.36
CA ALA A 150 -5.83 -12.78 -4.93
C ALA A 150 -6.31 -11.45 -4.33
N ILE A 151 -7.42 -11.48 -3.58
CA ILE A 151 -7.68 -10.50 -2.52
C ILE A 151 -6.64 -10.79 -1.44
N ARG A 152 -5.81 -9.80 -1.13
CA ARG A 152 -4.73 -9.94 -0.15
C ARG A 152 -5.07 -9.12 1.08
N ILE A 153 -4.99 -9.75 2.23
CA ILE A 153 -5.03 -9.08 3.53
C ILE A 153 -3.59 -8.75 3.89
N SER A 154 -3.29 -7.47 4.12
CA SER A 154 -2.00 -7.07 4.65
C SER A 154 -1.97 -7.35 6.15
N ASN A 155 -0.91 -8.01 6.62
CA ASN A 155 -0.63 -8.22 8.05
C ASN A 155 0.30 -7.12 8.61
N GLY A 156 0.37 -5.96 7.95
CA GLY A 156 1.15 -4.81 8.37
C GLY A 156 2.56 -4.72 7.78
N GLU A 157 2.86 -5.49 6.74
CA GLU A 157 4.16 -5.50 6.06
C GLU A 157 4.54 -4.10 5.54
N ASN A 158 3.59 -3.37 4.96
CA ASN A 158 3.80 -1.98 4.51
C ASN A 158 4.30 -1.08 5.65
N LYS A 159 3.72 -1.22 6.84
CA LYS A 159 4.13 -0.45 8.02
C LYS A 159 5.51 -0.86 8.51
N LEU A 160 5.85 -2.14 8.43
CA LEU A 160 7.18 -2.64 8.79
C LEU A 160 8.25 -2.08 7.83
N ASN A 161 7.98 -2.12 6.53
CA ASN A 161 8.86 -1.55 5.51
C ASN A 161 9.03 -0.04 5.70
N GLU A 162 7.93 0.69 5.90
CA GLU A 162 7.97 2.12 6.24
C GLU A 162 8.77 2.40 7.53
N LYS A 163 8.70 1.52 8.54
CA LYS A 163 9.49 1.64 9.77
C LYS A 163 10.98 1.41 9.51
N LEU A 164 11.35 0.43 8.68
CA LEU A 164 12.73 0.20 8.29
C LEU A 164 13.33 1.43 7.61
N ILE A 165 12.61 2.02 6.64
CA ILE A 165 13.05 3.26 6.00
C ILE A 165 13.20 4.40 7.00
N ARG A 166 12.28 4.55 7.96
CA ARG A 166 12.42 5.56 9.03
C ARG A 166 13.65 5.34 9.90
N ASN A 167 13.99 4.10 10.22
CA ASN A 167 15.15 3.79 11.05
C ASN A 167 16.46 4.16 10.35
N ILE A 168 16.54 4.00 9.03
CA ILE A 168 17.70 4.40 8.23
C ILE A 168 18.00 5.90 8.37
N LEU A 169 16.95 6.72 8.47
CA LEU A 169 17.05 8.18 8.57
C LEU A 169 17.60 8.67 9.91
N MET A 170 17.67 7.81 10.93
CA MET A 170 18.23 8.17 12.22
C MET A 170 19.74 7.89 12.23
N PRO A 171 20.55 8.68 12.95
CA PRO A 171 21.95 8.36 13.19
C PRO A 171 22.04 6.94 13.78
N ALA A 172 23.09 6.19 13.43
CA ALA A 172 23.34 4.95 14.14
C ALA A 172 23.58 5.34 15.60
N ALA A 173 22.80 4.80 16.54
CA ALA A 173 23.18 4.92 17.94
C ALA A 173 24.58 4.31 18.03
N ASN A 174 25.55 5.05 18.57
CA ASN A 174 26.83 4.47 18.95
C ASN A 174 26.53 3.26 19.84
N ASN A 175 26.66 2.05 19.29
CA ASN A 175 26.88 0.86 20.09
C ASN A 175 28.30 0.99 20.66
N GLY A 176 28.47 1.95 21.57
CA GLY A 176 29.69 2.15 22.32
C GLY A 176 29.87 0.96 23.25
N SER A 177 30.91 0.17 22.96
CA SER A 177 31.82 -0.37 23.96
C SER A 177 31.20 -0.75 25.31
N TYR A 178 30.68 -1.96 25.41
CA TYR A 178 30.83 -2.72 26.64
C TYR A 178 32.14 -3.52 26.55
N GLU A 179 33.28 -2.81 26.61
CA GLU A 179 34.49 -3.43 27.14
C GLU A 179 34.28 -3.57 28.64
N LYS A 180 34.11 -4.82 29.09
CA LYS A 180 34.08 -5.16 30.51
C LYS A 180 35.51 -5.00 31.03
N HIS A 181 35.72 -4.06 31.94
CA HIS A 181 36.78 -4.15 32.94
C HIS A 181 36.37 -5.13 34.04
#